data_AF-A0A0F0H8D8-F1
#
_entry.id   AF-A0A0F0H8D8-F1
#
_cell.length_a   1.000
_cell.length_b   1.000
_cell.length_c   1.000
_cell.angle_alpha   90.00
_cell.angle_beta   90.00
_cell.angle_gamma   90.00
#
_symmetry.space_group_name_H-M   'P 1'
#
loop_
_entity.id
_entity.type
_entity.pdbx_description
1 polymer ?
#
loop_
_entity_poly.entity_id
_entity_poly.type
_entity_poly.pdbx_seq_one_letter_code
_entity_poly.pdbx_strand_id
1 'polypeptide(L)'
;MLTIENVLINTRGVRYAKASRFEAPTPVEWDGVRGSSQRGPACPQPPSSLLPVVGDSVAGLTFDENCHVLSVTAPADASGLPVMVWFHGGAYVTGSGESRKYDASLLASEGVVVVSVSYRLGIFGYLHDNLGLQDQIVALRWVRDNIAAFGGDPANVTAFGQSAGADSVYALMLSTDEPLFHRAIMQSAPLGARGPERAAMTEALRAFVTVDASTPADEVLAVQQQVPAMAAQFAPAGGMPFGPVLGDVDLTSAASRIELLIGHTADDGSPYVADQPDAWEVVTELVFAGPARQFAADWTAAGGQAATFNFKWRPEGAPLGACHCIELPFLFDPDGWTGAGMLAGQEPDPVLAKTMRGLWAGFARNGMDALPSRSLEFGG
;
A
#
# COMPACT_ATOMS: atom_id res chain seq x y z
N MET A 1 -36.73 18.12 9.34
CA MET A 1 -36.42 17.32 8.15
C MET A 1 -35.04 16.73 8.41
N LEU A 2 -34.96 15.44 8.72
CA LEU A 2 -33.68 14.76 8.97
C LEU A 2 -33.07 14.44 7.61
N THR A 3 -32.08 15.22 7.18
CA THR A 3 -31.21 14.86 6.06
C THR A 3 -30.24 13.80 6.57
N ILE A 4 -30.29 12.60 5.99
CA ILE A 4 -29.28 11.57 6.22
C ILE A 4 -28.06 12.01 5.40
N GLU A 5 -27.11 12.69 6.05
CA GLU A 5 -25.83 13.03 5.43
C GLU A 5 -24.95 11.76 5.37
N ASN A 6 -24.20 11.60 4.27
CA ASN A 6 -23.14 10.61 4.09
C ASN A 6 -23.56 9.12 4.02
N VAL A 7 -24.56 8.78 3.22
CA VAL A 7 -24.78 7.36 2.86
C VAL A 7 -23.62 6.89 1.97
N LEU A 8 -22.97 5.78 2.34
CA LEU A 8 -21.87 5.18 1.57
C LEU A 8 -22.33 3.91 0.85
N ILE A 9 -21.81 3.71 -0.36
CA ILE A 9 -21.90 2.46 -1.12
C ILE A 9 -20.58 1.71 -0.92
N ASN A 10 -20.70 0.44 -0.55
CA ASN A 10 -19.58 -0.48 -0.39
C ASN A 10 -19.78 -1.66 -1.33
N THR A 11 -18.98 -1.72 -2.40
CA THR A 11 -18.98 -2.83 -3.36
C THR A 11 -17.70 -3.63 -3.16
N ARG A 12 -17.82 -4.90 -2.75
CA ARG A 12 -16.69 -5.69 -2.29
C ARG A 12 -16.40 -6.91 -3.15
N GLY A 13 -15.13 -7.32 -3.16
CA GLY A 13 -14.68 -8.54 -3.81
C GLY A 13 -14.89 -8.59 -5.33
N VAL A 14 -14.85 -7.44 -6.01
CA VAL A 14 -14.96 -7.36 -7.48
C VAL A 14 -13.71 -7.98 -8.09
N ARG A 15 -13.88 -9.06 -8.85
CA ARG A 15 -12.76 -9.77 -9.49
C ARG A 15 -12.27 -9.00 -10.71
N TYR A 16 -11.12 -8.32 -10.66
CA TYR A 16 -10.62 -7.54 -11.79
C TYR A 16 -9.80 -8.37 -12.80
N ALA A 17 -9.22 -9.50 -12.37
CA ALA A 17 -8.41 -10.36 -13.22
C ALA A 17 -8.54 -11.85 -12.86
N LYS A 18 -7.97 -12.67 -13.75
CA LYS A 18 -7.73 -14.10 -13.54
C LYS A 18 -6.31 -14.42 -14.01
N ALA A 19 -5.65 -15.35 -13.32
CA ALA A 19 -4.33 -15.84 -13.69
C ALA A 19 -4.19 -17.32 -13.29
N SER A 20 -3.51 -18.10 -14.12
CA SER A 20 -2.92 -19.36 -13.65
C SER A 20 -1.65 -19.07 -12.85
N ARG A 21 -1.20 -20.04 -12.06
CA ARG A 21 0.01 -19.87 -11.25
C ARG A 21 1.21 -19.55 -12.15
N PHE A 22 1.97 -18.54 -11.74
CA PHE A 22 3.15 -18.00 -12.44
C PHE A 22 2.90 -17.44 -13.85
N GLU A 23 1.63 -17.19 -14.20
CA GLU A 23 1.25 -16.55 -15.46
C GLU A 23 0.82 -15.10 -15.26
N ALA A 24 0.94 -14.30 -16.32
CA ALA A 24 0.48 -12.91 -16.33
C ALA A 24 -1.05 -12.82 -16.08
N PRO A 25 -1.53 -11.79 -15.37
CA PRO A 25 -2.96 -11.60 -15.15
C PRO A 25 -3.66 -11.18 -16.42
N THR A 26 -4.82 -11.79 -16.67
CA THR A 26 -5.74 -11.38 -17.75
C THR A 26 -6.95 -10.68 -17.15
N PRO A 27 -7.38 -9.52 -17.66
CA PRO A 27 -8.60 -8.87 -17.21
C PRO A 27 -9.80 -9.82 -17.32
N VAL A 28 -10.70 -9.78 -16.35
CA VAL A 28 -12.01 -10.43 -16.51
C VAL A 28 -12.97 -9.41 -17.12
N GLU A 29 -13.61 -9.80 -18.21
CA GLU A 29 -14.68 -8.99 -18.83
C GLU A 29 -16.04 -9.40 -18.29
N TRP A 30 -16.89 -8.43 -18.01
CA TRP A 30 -18.31 -8.65 -17.72
C TRP A 30 -19.13 -7.43 -18.15
N ASP A 31 -20.41 -7.65 -18.46
CA ASP A 31 -21.36 -6.56 -18.67
C ASP A 31 -21.77 -5.96 -17.31
N GLY A 32 -21.60 -4.65 -17.14
CA GLY A 32 -21.99 -3.92 -15.93
C GLY A 32 -20.96 -3.99 -14.79
N VAL A 33 -21.38 -3.95 -13.53
CA VAL A 33 -20.52 -4.11 -12.35
C VAL A 33 -21.01 -5.30 -11.54
N ARG A 34 -20.11 -6.26 -11.28
CA ARG A 34 -20.38 -7.42 -10.41
C ARG A 34 -19.56 -7.30 -9.13
N GLY A 35 -20.18 -6.82 -8.08
CA GLY A 35 -19.64 -6.88 -6.73
C GLY A 35 -20.60 -7.55 -5.76
N SER A 36 -20.13 -7.78 -4.55
CA SER A 36 -20.96 -8.33 -3.47
C SER A 36 -20.87 -7.46 -2.22
N SER A 37 -21.71 -7.74 -1.22
CA SER A 37 -21.53 -7.20 0.12
C SER A 37 -20.45 -7.93 0.93
N GLN A 38 -19.96 -9.07 0.42
CA GLN A 38 -18.95 -9.90 1.05
C GLN A 38 -17.55 -9.53 0.56
N ARG A 39 -16.59 -9.62 1.47
CA ARG A 39 -15.17 -9.44 1.15
C ARG A 39 -14.69 -10.64 0.33
N GLY A 40 -13.85 -10.38 -0.67
CA GLY A 40 -13.17 -11.42 -1.43
C GLY A 40 -12.05 -12.10 -0.63
N PRO A 41 -11.45 -13.17 -1.19
CA PRO A 41 -10.38 -13.89 -0.53
C PRO A 41 -9.08 -13.06 -0.50
N ALA A 42 -8.27 -13.26 0.54
CA ALA A 42 -6.87 -12.86 0.54
C ALA A 42 -6.02 -13.82 -0.31
N CYS A 43 -4.90 -13.33 -0.84
CA CYS A 43 -3.93 -14.21 -1.48
C CYS A 43 -3.27 -15.15 -0.45
N PRO A 44 -2.89 -16.38 -0.83
CA PRO A 44 -2.21 -17.30 0.08
C PRO A 44 -0.93 -16.68 0.63
N GLN A 45 -0.76 -16.71 1.94
CA GLN A 45 0.33 -16.05 2.65
C GLN A 45 0.57 -16.70 4.02
N PRO A 46 1.80 -16.64 4.56
CA PRO A 46 2.06 -17.02 5.94
C PRO A 46 1.55 -15.95 6.91
N PRO A 47 1.55 -16.22 8.23
CA PRO A 47 1.33 -15.18 9.23
C PRO A 47 2.35 -14.03 9.12
N SER A 48 1.92 -12.81 9.44
CA SER A 48 2.78 -11.62 9.39
C SER A 48 3.74 -11.57 10.57
N SER A 49 5.00 -11.18 10.32
CA SER A 49 5.98 -10.88 11.38
C SER A 49 5.60 -9.64 12.21
N LEU A 50 4.83 -8.72 11.63
CA LEU A 50 4.31 -7.53 12.31
C LEU A 50 2.99 -7.78 13.04
N LEU A 51 2.48 -9.02 13.11
CA LEU A 51 1.23 -9.35 13.80
C LEU A 51 1.16 -8.78 15.24
N PRO A 52 2.21 -8.82 16.08
CA PRO A 52 2.15 -8.21 17.42
C PRO A 52 1.98 -6.69 17.42
N VAL A 53 2.39 -6.02 16.33
CA VAL A 53 2.44 -4.57 16.20
C VAL A 53 1.14 -4.05 15.60
N VAL A 54 0.77 -4.57 14.42
CA VAL A 54 -0.37 -4.08 13.63
C VAL A 54 -1.65 -4.91 13.79
N GLY A 55 -1.55 -6.08 14.44
CA GLY A 55 -2.63 -7.06 14.54
C GLY A 55 -2.81 -7.91 13.28
N ASP A 56 -3.76 -8.85 13.32
CA ASP A 56 -4.08 -9.71 12.18
C ASP A 56 -4.81 -8.92 11.08
N SER A 57 -4.11 -8.70 9.96
CA SER A 57 -4.62 -7.92 8.83
C SER A 57 -5.53 -8.72 7.90
N VAL A 58 -5.59 -10.04 8.03
CA VAL A 58 -6.43 -10.92 7.19
C VAL A 58 -7.48 -11.67 8.02
N ALA A 59 -7.70 -11.23 9.26
CA ALA A 59 -8.68 -11.79 10.18
C ALA A 59 -10.07 -11.92 9.54
N GLY A 60 -10.58 -13.16 9.49
CA GLY A 60 -11.91 -13.47 8.96
C GLY A 60 -12.01 -13.50 7.43
N LEU A 61 -10.89 -13.40 6.69
CA LEU A 61 -10.85 -13.64 5.25
C LEU A 61 -10.58 -15.11 4.95
N THR A 62 -11.10 -15.57 3.81
CA THR A 62 -10.69 -16.84 3.19
C THR A 62 -9.42 -16.64 2.36
N PHE A 63 -8.73 -17.73 2.03
CA PHE A 63 -7.53 -17.71 1.19
C PHE A 63 -7.79 -18.46 -0.12
N ASP A 64 -7.39 -17.88 -1.25
CA ASP A 64 -7.53 -18.47 -2.59
C ASP A 64 -6.47 -17.87 -3.53
N GLU A 65 -5.86 -18.66 -4.41
CA GLU A 65 -4.95 -18.14 -5.44
C GLU A 65 -5.67 -17.25 -6.47
N ASN A 66 -6.99 -17.41 -6.61
CA ASN A 66 -7.87 -16.52 -7.37
C ASN A 66 -8.22 -15.26 -6.56
N CYS A 67 -7.22 -14.59 -5.97
CA CYS A 67 -7.34 -13.43 -5.09
C CYS A 67 -7.29 -12.07 -5.81
N HIS A 68 -7.35 -12.03 -7.15
CA HIS A 68 -7.37 -10.81 -7.97
C HIS A 68 -8.70 -10.03 -7.82
N VAL A 69 -8.91 -9.48 -6.64
CA VAL A 69 -10.12 -8.75 -6.26
C VAL A 69 -9.82 -7.33 -5.80
N LEU A 70 -10.80 -6.45 -5.97
CA LEU A 70 -10.81 -5.10 -5.42
C LEU A 70 -12.16 -4.77 -4.79
N SER A 71 -12.15 -3.79 -3.91
CA SER A 71 -13.35 -3.21 -3.28
C SER A 71 -13.42 -1.72 -3.55
N VAL A 72 -14.63 -1.19 -3.78
CA VAL A 72 -14.91 0.24 -3.99
C VAL A 72 -15.80 0.75 -2.86
N THR A 73 -15.34 1.81 -2.19
CA THR A 73 -16.12 2.57 -1.20
C THR A 73 -16.31 4.00 -1.72
N ALA A 74 -17.56 4.43 -1.84
CA ALA A 74 -17.91 5.73 -2.43
C ALA A 74 -19.12 6.37 -1.71
N PRO A 75 -19.21 7.72 -1.66
CA PRO A 75 -20.48 8.40 -1.36
C PRO A 75 -21.59 7.96 -2.31
N ALA A 76 -22.82 7.77 -1.79
CA ALA A 76 -23.94 7.29 -2.60
C ALA A 76 -24.40 8.27 -3.69
N ASP A 77 -24.10 9.56 -3.50
CA ASP A 77 -24.34 10.65 -4.43
C ASP A 77 -23.06 11.08 -5.19
N ALA A 78 -22.01 10.25 -5.18
CA ALA A 78 -20.76 10.52 -5.87
C ALA A 78 -20.99 10.80 -7.36
N SER A 79 -20.36 11.87 -7.85
CA SER A 79 -20.35 12.26 -9.26
C SER A 79 -19.08 13.03 -9.56
N GLY A 80 -18.22 12.46 -10.41
CA GLY A 80 -16.93 13.05 -10.80
C GLY A 80 -15.98 13.30 -9.61
N LEU A 81 -16.03 12.46 -8.57
CA LEU A 81 -15.15 12.61 -7.40
C LEU A 81 -13.72 12.12 -7.70
N PRO A 82 -12.68 12.73 -7.09
CA PRO A 82 -11.33 12.17 -7.13
C PRO A 82 -11.31 10.72 -6.63
N VAL A 83 -10.49 9.89 -7.27
CA VAL A 83 -10.35 8.46 -6.98
C VAL A 83 -9.01 8.21 -6.30
N MET A 84 -9.03 7.48 -5.19
CA MET A 84 -7.83 7.05 -4.46
C MET A 84 -7.71 5.53 -4.51
N VAL A 85 -6.63 4.99 -5.08
CA VAL A 85 -6.40 3.55 -5.23
C VAL A 85 -5.36 3.08 -4.22
N TRP A 86 -5.81 2.29 -3.24
CA TRP A 86 -5.03 1.79 -2.11
C TRP A 86 -4.31 0.48 -2.45
N PHE A 87 -2.99 0.49 -2.23
CA PHE A 87 -2.13 -0.68 -2.22
C PHE A 87 -1.62 -0.95 -0.81
N HIS A 88 -1.97 -2.12 -0.26
CA HIS A 88 -1.59 -2.50 1.09
C HIS A 88 -0.09 -2.82 1.22
N GLY A 89 0.45 -2.65 2.43
CA GLY A 89 1.79 -3.09 2.82
C GLY A 89 1.88 -4.57 3.15
N GLY A 90 2.96 -4.97 3.83
CA GLY A 90 3.22 -6.36 4.25
C GLY A 90 4.44 -7.01 3.59
N ALA A 91 5.46 -6.22 3.24
CA ALA A 91 6.73 -6.68 2.66
C ALA A 91 6.59 -7.52 1.37
N TYR A 92 5.48 -7.36 0.64
CA TYR A 92 5.07 -8.24 -0.45
C TYR A 92 4.87 -9.71 -0.04
N VAL A 93 4.77 -10.02 1.25
CA VAL A 93 4.58 -11.38 1.79
C VAL A 93 3.17 -11.56 2.34
N THR A 94 2.63 -10.52 2.98
CA THR A 94 1.32 -10.53 3.64
C THR A 94 0.47 -9.31 3.28
N GLY A 95 -0.79 -9.33 3.71
CA GLY A 95 -1.77 -8.27 3.52
C GLY A 95 -2.88 -8.62 2.51
N SER A 96 -3.87 -7.75 2.43
CA SER A 96 -5.00 -7.86 1.49
C SER A 96 -5.71 -6.51 1.39
N GLY A 97 -6.12 -6.11 0.18
CA GLY A 97 -7.01 -4.96 -0.01
C GLY A 97 -8.39 -5.17 0.64
N GLU A 98 -8.76 -6.43 0.86
CA GLU A 98 -10.00 -6.82 1.53
C GLU A 98 -9.90 -6.75 3.06
N SER A 99 -8.79 -6.28 3.65
CA SER A 99 -8.66 -6.15 5.10
C SER A 99 -9.71 -5.20 5.70
N ARG A 100 -10.19 -5.53 6.91
CA ARG A 100 -11.03 -4.61 7.71
C ARG A 100 -10.24 -3.41 8.24
N LYS A 101 -8.92 -3.52 8.36
CA LYS A 101 -8.03 -2.42 8.75
C LYS A 101 -8.01 -1.28 7.74
N TYR A 102 -8.36 -1.57 6.49
CA TYR A 102 -8.43 -0.60 5.40
C TYR A 102 -9.88 -0.25 5.05
N ASP A 103 -10.79 -0.33 6.02
CA ASP A 103 -12.16 0.18 5.80
C ASP A 103 -12.08 1.69 5.55
N ALA A 104 -12.42 2.07 4.32
CA ALA A 104 -12.22 3.41 3.79
C ALA A 104 -13.41 4.33 4.04
N SER A 105 -14.39 3.94 4.86
CA SER A 105 -15.62 4.70 5.07
C SER A 105 -15.37 6.14 5.52
N LEU A 106 -14.44 6.33 6.46
CA LEU A 106 -14.07 7.67 6.94
C LEU A 106 -13.33 8.50 5.89
N LEU A 107 -12.48 7.88 5.07
CA LEU A 107 -11.77 8.58 3.99
C LEU A 107 -12.73 8.95 2.85
N ALA A 108 -13.61 8.04 2.43
CA ALA A 108 -14.62 8.30 1.39
C ALA A 108 -15.58 9.44 1.80
N SER A 109 -15.84 9.59 3.10
CA SER A 109 -16.64 10.68 3.66
C SER A 109 -15.98 12.07 3.50
N GLU A 110 -14.71 12.15 3.08
CA GLU A 110 -14.04 13.40 2.67
C GLU A 110 -14.30 13.76 1.18
N GLY A 111 -15.26 13.10 0.54
CA GLY A 111 -15.66 13.37 -0.84
C GLY A 111 -14.69 12.80 -1.88
N VAL A 112 -14.24 11.55 -1.67
CA VAL A 112 -13.39 10.79 -2.59
C VAL A 112 -14.00 9.39 -2.80
N VAL A 113 -13.69 8.75 -3.93
CA VAL A 113 -13.93 7.32 -4.14
C VAL A 113 -12.66 6.57 -3.79
N VAL A 114 -12.74 5.53 -2.96
CA VAL A 114 -11.58 4.72 -2.58
C VAL A 114 -11.69 3.31 -3.17
N VAL A 115 -10.62 2.84 -3.79
CA VAL A 115 -10.51 1.49 -4.36
C VAL A 115 -9.38 0.73 -3.65
N SER A 116 -9.71 -0.33 -2.91
CA SER A 116 -8.71 -1.18 -2.24
C SER A 116 -8.41 -2.42 -3.06
N VAL A 117 -7.13 -2.66 -3.36
CA VAL A 117 -6.71 -3.72 -4.29
C VAL A 117 -5.98 -4.85 -3.57
N SER A 118 -6.38 -6.09 -3.84
CA SER A 118 -5.59 -7.29 -3.51
C SER A 118 -4.79 -7.72 -4.75
N TYR A 119 -3.52 -8.09 -4.54
CA TYR A 119 -2.58 -8.49 -5.58
C TYR A 119 -1.69 -9.64 -5.10
N ARG A 120 -1.13 -10.45 -6.01
CA ARG A 120 -0.32 -11.62 -5.62
C ARG A 120 0.92 -11.22 -4.81
N LEU A 121 1.27 -12.09 -3.88
CA LEU A 121 2.34 -11.90 -2.90
C LEU A 121 3.38 -13.03 -2.98
N GLY A 122 4.54 -12.79 -2.40
CA GLY A 122 5.58 -13.77 -2.12
C GLY A 122 6.03 -14.50 -3.38
N ILE A 123 6.18 -15.81 -3.26
CA ILE A 123 6.55 -16.69 -4.37
C ILE A 123 5.53 -16.58 -5.51
N PHE A 124 4.22 -16.51 -5.21
CA PHE A 124 3.16 -16.44 -6.22
C PHE A 124 3.22 -15.16 -7.06
N GLY A 125 3.68 -14.04 -6.49
CA GLY A 125 3.69 -12.73 -7.14
C GLY A 125 5.05 -12.25 -7.64
N TYR A 126 6.16 -12.71 -7.04
CA TYR A 126 7.46 -12.07 -7.22
C TYR A 126 8.63 -13.05 -7.41
N LEU A 127 8.38 -14.36 -7.51
CA LEU A 127 9.41 -15.29 -7.96
C LEU A 127 9.76 -15.06 -9.44
N HIS A 128 8.76 -14.71 -10.26
CA HIS A 128 8.89 -14.48 -11.69
C HIS A 128 8.24 -13.15 -12.10
N ASP A 129 8.84 -12.46 -13.07
CA ASP A 129 8.28 -11.39 -13.92
C ASP A 129 7.37 -10.32 -13.28
N ASN A 130 7.59 -9.97 -12.02
CA ASN A 130 6.81 -8.96 -11.27
C ASN A 130 5.29 -9.17 -11.38
N LEU A 131 4.82 -10.42 -11.34
CA LEU A 131 3.40 -10.76 -11.52
C LEU A 131 2.46 -10.01 -10.57
N GLY A 132 2.86 -9.78 -9.32
CA GLY A 132 2.12 -8.96 -8.37
C GLY A 132 2.01 -7.49 -8.78
N LEU A 133 3.03 -6.91 -9.43
CA LEU A 133 2.95 -5.56 -10.01
C LEU A 133 2.04 -5.53 -11.24
N GLN A 134 2.09 -6.57 -12.08
CA GLN A 134 1.19 -6.68 -13.23
C GLN A 134 -0.27 -6.77 -12.79
N ASP A 135 -0.57 -7.46 -11.68
CA ASP A 135 -1.90 -7.50 -11.09
C ASP A 135 -2.40 -6.08 -10.75
N GLN A 136 -1.54 -5.27 -10.13
CA GLN A 136 -1.85 -3.89 -9.77
C GLN A 136 -2.08 -3.00 -11.01
N ILE A 137 -1.30 -3.19 -12.08
CA ILE A 137 -1.50 -2.49 -13.37
C ILE A 137 -2.86 -2.85 -13.97
N VAL A 138 -3.24 -4.13 -13.96
CA VAL A 138 -4.57 -4.55 -14.45
C VAL A 138 -5.69 -4.00 -13.57
N ALA A 139 -5.51 -3.91 -12.25
CA ALA A 139 -6.47 -3.26 -11.36
C ALA A 139 -6.61 -1.76 -11.65
N LEU A 140 -5.51 -1.05 -11.95
CA LEU A 140 -5.56 0.36 -12.33
C LEU A 140 -6.25 0.57 -13.70
N ARG A 141 -6.03 -0.33 -14.67
CA ARG A 141 -6.80 -0.32 -15.94
C ARG A 141 -8.29 -0.57 -15.67
N TRP A 142 -8.62 -1.47 -14.75
CA TRP A 142 -10.01 -1.67 -14.32
C TRP A 142 -10.60 -0.38 -13.73
N VAL A 143 -9.86 0.35 -12.89
CA VAL A 143 -10.29 1.65 -12.35
C VAL A 143 -10.57 2.64 -13.48
N ARG A 144 -9.62 2.83 -14.41
CA ARG A 144 -9.80 3.70 -15.58
C ARG A 144 -11.09 3.39 -16.34
N ASP A 145 -11.36 2.10 -16.56
CA ASP A 145 -12.45 1.65 -17.43
C ASP A 145 -13.82 1.62 -16.71
N ASN A 146 -13.86 1.54 -15.37
CA ASN A 146 -15.09 1.24 -14.63
C ASN A 146 -15.46 2.25 -13.54
N ILE A 147 -14.53 3.06 -13.03
CA ILE A 147 -14.77 3.82 -11.79
C ILE A 147 -15.82 4.92 -11.93
N ALA A 148 -16.07 5.39 -13.16
CA ALA A 148 -17.15 6.31 -13.48
C ALA A 148 -18.53 5.78 -13.07
N ALA A 149 -18.74 4.45 -13.10
CA ALA A 149 -19.98 3.82 -12.66
C ALA A 149 -20.21 3.94 -11.13
N PHE A 150 -19.17 4.27 -10.37
CA PHE A 150 -19.20 4.50 -8.93
C PHE A 150 -19.12 6.00 -8.57
N GLY A 151 -19.26 6.89 -9.57
CA GLY A 151 -19.18 8.34 -9.37
C GLY A 151 -17.76 8.88 -9.24
N GLY A 152 -16.73 8.08 -9.52
CA GLY A 152 -15.34 8.53 -9.55
C GLY A 152 -14.95 9.11 -10.91
N ASP A 153 -14.01 10.04 -10.93
CA ASP A 153 -13.41 10.58 -12.14
C ASP A 153 -12.16 9.76 -12.54
N PRO A 154 -12.20 8.99 -13.65
CA PRO A 154 -11.03 8.23 -14.11
C PRO A 154 -9.87 9.10 -14.57
N ALA A 155 -10.09 10.40 -14.82
CA ALA A 155 -9.02 11.35 -15.12
C ALA A 155 -8.38 11.94 -13.85
N ASN A 156 -8.93 11.68 -12.65
CA ASN A 156 -8.44 12.22 -11.39
C ASN A 156 -8.13 11.11 -10.38
N VAL A 157 -7.17 10.26 -10.73
CA VAL A 157 -6.76 9.08 -9.95
C VAL A 157 -5.45 9.36 -9.19
N THR A 158 -5.44 9.02 -7.90
CA THR A 158 -4.29 9.06 -7.00
C THR A 158 -3.97 7.64 -6.55
N ALA A 159 -2.77 7.13 -6.83
CA ALA A 159 -2.29 5.87 -6.27
C ALA A 159 -1.71 6.14 -4.88
N PHE A 160 -2.08 5.35 -3.87
CA PHE A 160 -1.49 5.49 -2.54
C PHE A 160 -1.28 4.14 -1.87
N GLY A 161 -0.27 4.10 -1.00
CA GLY A 161 0.08 2.88 -0.29
C GLY A 161 0.96 3.15 0.91
N GLN A 162 1.13 2.13 1.73
CA GLN A 162 2.00 2.15 2.90
C GLN A 162 2.99 0.99 2.87
N SER A 163 4.22 1.22 3.35
CA SER A 163 5.27 0.17 3.39
C SER A 163 5.55 -0.40 1.99
N ALA A 164 5.51 -1.71 1.83
CA ALA A 164 5.58 -2.39 0.53
C ALA A 164 4.50 -1.91 -0.48
N GLY A 165 3.36 -1.39 -0.02
CA GLY A 165 2.36 -0.77 -0.88
C GLY A 165 2.80 0.60 -1.39
N ALA A 166 3.53 1.38 -0.58
CA ALA A 166 4.16 2.62 -1.04
C ALA A 166 5.32 2.34 -2.00
N ASP A 167 6.07 1.27 -1.75
CA ASP A 167 7.08 0.74 -2.67
C ASP A 167 6.46 0.23 -3.99
N SER A 168 5.24 -0.31 -3.92
CA SER A 168 4.46 -0.68 -5.11
C SER A 168 4.09 0.55 -5.93
N VAL A 169 3.64 1.62 -5.27
CA VAL A 169 3.36 2.90 -5.92
C VAL A 169 4.61 3.46 -6.60
N TYR A 170 5.78 3.39 -5.93
CA TYR A 170 7.08 3.71 -6.56
C TYR A 170 7.30 2.91 -7.85
N ALA A 171 7.13 1.59 -7.80
CA ALA A 171 7.31 0.74 -8.96
C ALA A 171 6.29 1.06 -10.08
N LEU A 172 5.03 1.31 -9.74
CA LEU A 172 3.97 1.66 -10.69
C LEU A 172 4.28 2.98 -11.42
N MET A 173 4.79 4.00 -10.72
CA MET A 173 5.18 5.27 -11.34
C MET A 173 6.24 5.09 -12.42
N LEU A 174 7.12 4.09 -12.26
CA LEU A 174 8.30 3.87 -13.10
C LEU A 174 8.17 2.72 -14.10
N SER A 175 7.07 1.95 -14.04
CA SER A 175 6.89 0.74 -14.87
C SER A 175 5.87 0.91 -16.00
N THR A 176 5.16 2.03 -16.07
CA THR A 176 4.18 2.29 -17.12
C THR A 176 4.11 3.75 -17.53
N ASP A 177 4.03 3.97 -18.83
CA ASP A 177 3.72 5.28 -19.43
C ASP A 177 2.22 5.45 -19.72
N GLU A 178 1.39 4.43 -19.43
CA GLU A 178 -0.06 4.60 -19.46
C GLU A 178 -0.48 5.63 -18.39
N PRO A 179 -1.34 6.60 -18.73
CA PRO A 179 -1.82 7.62 -17.80
C PRO A 179 -2.89 7.04 -16.88
N LEU A 180 -2.52 6.07 -16.03
CA LEU A 180 -3.42 5.37 -15.12
C LEU A 180 -3.69 6.15 -13.83
N PHE A 181 -2.80 7.08 -13.47
CA PHE A 181 -2.93 7.97 -12.33
C PHE A 181 -2.02 9.19 -12.49
N HIS A 182 -2.35 10.27 -11.77
CA HIS A 182 -1.69 11.57 -11.89
C HIS A 182 -1.05 12.04 -10.58
N ARG A 183 -1.31 11.32 -9.49
CA ARG A 183 -0.76 11.63 -8.16
C ARG A 183 -0.40 10.38 -7.39
N ALA A 184 0.60 10.50 -6.54
CA ALA A 184 1.08 9.41 -5.70
C ALA A 184 1.18 9.86 -4.24
N ILE A 185 0.70 9.03 -3.31
CA ILE A 185 0.99 9.18 -1.88
C ILE A 185 1.74 7.94 -1.40
N MET A 186 2.98 8.13 -0.94
CA MET A 186 3.87 7.07 -0.46
C MET A 186 4.10 7.20 1.04
N GLN A 187 3.50 6.31 1.82
CA GLN A 187 3.62 6.30 3.28
C GLN A 187 4.66 5.27 3.73
N SER A 188 5.77 5.72 4.32
CA SER A 188 6.82 4.85 4.87
C SER A 188 7.33 3.82 3.84
N ALA A 189 7.60 4.25 2.61
CA ALA A 189 8.18 3.38 1.60
C ALA A 189 9.60 2.95 2.04
N PRO A 190 9.91 1.64 2.14
CA PRO A 190 11.24 1.16 2.54
C PRO A 190 12.24 1.27 1.38
N LEU A 191 12.41 2.47 0.81
CA LEU A 191 13.25 2.68 -0.37
C LEU A 191 14.73 2.34 -0.10
N GLY A 192 15.18 2.38 1.16
CA GLY A 192 16.53 1.91 1.54
C GLY A 192 16.73 0.41 1.31
N ALA A 193 15.67 -0.39 1.30
CA ALA A 193 15.72 -1.83 0.96
C ALA A 193 15.87 -2.09 -0.56
N ARG A 194 15.84 -1.05 -1.41
CA ARG A 194 16.17 -1.12 -2.83
C ARG A 194 17.66 -0.93 -3.12
N GLY A 195 18.50 -1.00 -2.09
CA GLY A 195 19.95 -0.86 -2.19
C GLY A 195 20.64 -1.90 -3.10
N PRO A 196 21.97 -1.78 -3.24
CA PRO A 196 22.75 -2.57 -4.20
C PRO A 196 22.67 -4.08 -4.00
N GLU A 197 22.37 -4.58 -2.79
CA GLU A 197 22.23 -6.02 -2.54
C GLU A 197 20.97 -6.63 -3.18
N ARG A 198 19.99 -5.81 -3.60
CA ARG A 198 18.68 -6.28 -4.07
C ARG A 198 18.75 -7.24 -5.25
N ALA A 199 19.62 -6.96 -6.22
CA ALA A 199 19.78 -7.81 -7.40
C ALA A 199 20.34 -9.19 -7.02
N ALA A 200 21.41 -9.23 -6.22
CA ALA A 200 22.03 -10.46 -5.74
C ALA A 200 21.08 -11.28 -4.86
N MET A 201 20.30 -10.62 -3.99
CA MET A 201 19.26 -11.28 -3.19
C MET A 201 18.17 -11.91 -4.06
N THR A 202 17.75 -11.21 -5.11
CA THR A 202 16.72 -11.73 -6.03
C THR A 202 17.21 -12.95 -6.80
N GLU A 203 18.48 -12.95 -7.23
CA GLU A 203 19.10 -14.11 -7.86
C GLU A 203 19.19 -15.29 -6.88
N ALA A 204 19.65 -15.04 -5.65
CA ALA A 204 19.73 -16.05 -4.59
C ALA A 204 18.35 -16.63 -4.26
N LEU A 205 17.30 -15.80 -4.19
CA LEU A 205 15.92 -16.23 -4.00
C LEU A 205 15.46 -17.18 -5.10
N ARG A 206 15.71 -16.83 -6.37
CA ARG A 206 15.32 -17.66 -7.53
C ARG A 206 16.07 -18.99 -7.58
N ALA A 207 17.33 -19.01 -7.13
CA ALA A 207 18.11 -20.25 -7.02
C ALA A 207 17.67 -21.12 -5.82
N PHE A 208 17.23 -20.50 -4.73
CA PHE A 208 16.80 -21.17 -3.49
C PHE A 208 15.42 -21.82 -3.63
N VAL A 209 14.47 -21.13 -4.28
CA VAL A 209 13.08 -21.57 -4.37
C VAL A 209 12.92 -22.61 -5.48
N THR A 210 12.50 -23.82 -5.12
CA THR A 210 12.30 -24.95 -6.03
C THR A 210 10.82 -25.37 -6.06
N VAL A 211 10.00 -24.57 -6.76
CA VAL A 211 8.57 -24.84 -6.94
C VAL A 211 8.17 -24.61 -8.40
N ASP A 212 7.06 -25.21 -8.82
CA ASP A 212 6.47 -25.02 -10.14
C ASP A 212 4.95 -24.83 -10.10
N ALA A 213 4.33 -24.71 -11.27
CA ALA A 213 2.89 -24.47 -11.40
C ALA A 213 2.02 -25.60 -10.80
N SER A 214 2.58 -26.79 -10.59
CA SER A 214 1.89 -27.98 -10.05
C SER A 214 2.11 -28.20 -8.56
N THR A 215 3.08 -27.52 -7.93
CA THR A 215 3.34 -27.64 -6.49
C THR A 215 2.08 -27.29 -5.68
N PRO A 216 1.69 -28.04 -4.65
CA PRO A 216 0.59 -27.63 -3.77
C PRO A 216 0.82 -26.25 -3.12
N ALA A 217 -0.24 -25.46 -2.92
CA ALA A 217 -0.11 -24.09 -2.40
C ALA A 217 0.48 -24.04 -0.98
N ASP A 218 0.14 -25.01 -0.14
CA ASP A 218 0.69 -25.18 1.20
C ASP A 218 2.19 -25.53 1.19
N GLU A 219 2.64 -26.35 0.23
CA GLU A 219 4.07 -26.61 0.01
C GLU A 219 4.83 -25.35 -0.46
N VAL A 220 4.24 -24.54 -1.34
CA VAL A 220 4.82 -23.24 -1.73
C VAL A 220 4.96 -22.33 -0.50
N LEU A 221 3.94 -22.26 0.35
CA LEU A 221 3.99 -21.47 1.58
C LEU A 221 5.05 -22.00 2.57
N ALA A 222 5.22 -23.32 2.66
CA ALA A 222 6.27 -23.93 3.48
C ALA A 222 7.68 -23.56 3.00
N VAL A 223 7.90 -23.48 1.68
CA VAL A 223 9.16 -22.98 1.10
C VAL A 223 9.32 -21.47 1.39
N GLN A 224 8.26 -20.69 1.21
CA GLN A 224 8.28 -19.24 1.47
C GLN A 224 8.66 -18.91 2.93
N GLN A 225 8.24 -19.72 3.90
CA GLN A 225 8.59 -19.53 5.32
C GLN A 225 10.09 -19.68 5.60
N GLN A 226 10.86 -20.30 4.70
CA GLN A 226 12.32 -20.44 4.84
C GLN A 226 13.09 -19.26 4.24
N VAL A 227 12.45 -18.44 3.40
CA VAL A 227 13.08 -17.30 2.70
C VAL A 227 13.71 -16.28 3.65
N PRO A 228 13.10 -15.88 4.79
CA PRO A 228 13.72 -14.90 5.69
C PRO A 228 15.12 -15.31 6.19
N ALA A 229 15.35 -16.59 6.45
CA ALA A 229 16.65 -17.08 6.90
C ALA A 229 17.72 -16.94 5.80
N MET A 230 17.34 -17.22 4.54
CA MET A 230 18.20 -17.02 3.37
C MET A 230 18.47 -15.52 3.12
N ALA A 231 17.44 -14.69 3.29
CA ALA A 231 17.48 -13.26 3.00
C ALA A 231 18.26 -12.43 4.04
N ALA A 232 18.43 -12.95 5.26
CA ALA A 232 19.05 -12.23 6.40
C ALA A 232 20.47 -11.70 6.11
N GLN A 233 21.21 -12.33 5.20
CA GLN A 233 22.56 -11.89 4.82
C GLN A 233 22.59 -10.66 3.89
N PHE A 234 21.44 -10.23 3.37
CA PHE A 234 21.32 -9.13 2.40
C PHE A 234 20.76 -7.85 3.04
N ALA A 235 21.11 -7.54 4.29
CA ALA A 235 20.60 -6.34 4.96
C ALA A 235 21.03 -5.05 4.22
N PRO A 236 20.15 -4.04 4.06
CA PRO A 236 18.77 -3.98 4.54
C PRO A 236 17.73 -4.67 3.61
N ALA A 237 18.09 -4.98 2.36
CA ALA A 237 17.19 -5.58 1.36
C ALA A 237 16.51 -6.87 1.86
N GLY A 238 17.20 -7.65 2.69
CA GLY A 238 16.72 -8.90 3.30
C GLY A 238 15.44 -8.76 4.13
N GLY A 239 15.11 -7.56 4.62
CA GLY A 239 13.85 -7.28 5.30
C GLY A 239 12.63 -7.25 4.37
N MET A 240 12.84 -7.18 3.06
CA MET A 240 11.81 -7.19 2.03
C MET A 240 12.23 -8.09 0.86
N PRO A 241 12.30 -9.43 1.06
CA PRO A 241 12.92 -10.35 0.10
C PRO A 241 12.18 -10.42 -1.24
N PHE A 242 10.88 -10.14 -1.23
CA PHE A 242 10.05 -10.04 -2.44
C PHE A 242 9.82 -8.59 -2.83
N GLY A 243 9.45 -8.36 -4.08
CA GLY A 243 9.06 -7.05 -4.58
C GLY A 243 9.43 -6.85 -6.05
N PRO A 244 9.00 -5.73 -6.67
CA PRO A 244 9.27 -5.43 -8.06
C PRO A 244 10.76 -5.25 -8.37
N VAL A 245 11.24 -6.00 -9.35
CA VAL A 245 12.54 -5.80 -10.00
C VAL A 245 12.36 -4.81 -11.14
N LEU A 246 12.90 -3.61 -10.99
CA LEU A 246 12.87 -2.60 -12.05
C LEU A 246 14.13 -2.70 -12.89
N GLY A 247 14.02 -2.41 -14.18
CA GLY A 247 15.18 -2.17 -15.04
C GLY A 247 15.74 -0.75 -14.83
N ASP A 248 16.39 -0.22 -15.85
CA ASP A 248 16.80 1.19 -15.85
C ASP A 248 15.55 2.09 -15.77
N VAL A 249 15.55 3.02 -14.81
CA VAL A 249 14.43 3.92 -14.55
C VAL A 249 14.77 5.33 -15.02
N ASP A 250 13.88 5.94 -15.82
CA ASP A 250 13.91 7.38 -16.11
C ASP A 250 12.89 8.09 -15.22
N LEU A 251 13.40 8.81 -14.22
CA LEU A 251 12.54 9.60 -13.34
C LEU A 251 11.87 10.76 -14.07
N THR A 252 12.44 11.29 -15.15
CA THR A 252 11.94 12.49 -15.85
C THR A 252 10.56 12.26 -16.45
N SER A 253 10.36 11.11 -17.12
CA SER A 253 9.05 10.74 -17.67
C SER A 253 7.98 10.71 -16.58
N ALA A 254 8.24 10.01 -15.49
CA ALA A 254 7.27 9.88 -14.39
C ALA A 254 7.04 11.19 -13.63
N ALA A 255 8.11 11.93 -13.34
CA ALA A 255 8.08 13.20 -12.62
C ALA A 255 7.29 14.28 -13.36
N SER A 256 7.33 14.27 -14.70
CA SER A 256 6.54 15.21 -15.52
C SER A 256 5.03 14.95 -15.47
N ARG A 257 4.61 13.76 -15.04
CA ARG A 257 3.21 13.30 -15.09
C ARG A 257 2.55 13.18 -13.72
N ILE A 258 3.34 13.07 -12.65
CA ILE A 258 2.84 12.64 -11.34
C ILE A 258 3.30 13.59 -10.23
N GLU A 259 2.34 14.14 -9.50
CA GLU A 259 2.59 14.89 -8.26
C GLU A 259 2.79 13.90 -7.10
N LEU A 260 3.85 14.10 -6.29
CA LEU A 260 4.28 13.14 -5.27
C LEU A 260 4.14 13.70 -3.85
N LEU A 261 3.36 13.06 -3.00
CA LEU A 261 3.41 13.22 -1.55
C LEU A 261 4.11 11.99 -0.94
N ILE A 262 5.24 12.16 -0.26
CA ILE A 262 5.99 11.05 0.33
C ILE A 262 6.36 11.35 1.78
N GLY A 263 6.29 10.37 2.66
CA GLY A 263 6.65 10.61 4.05
C GLY A 263 6.91 9.34 4.83
N HIS A 264 7.15 9.54 6.12
CA HIS A 264 7.51 8.50 7.07
C HIS A 264 6.95 8.84 8.45
N THR A 265 7.02 7.89 9.38
CA THR A 265 6.71 8.13 10.79
C THR A 265 8.00 8.46 11.56
N ALA A 266 7.90 9.11 12.71
CA ALA A 266 9.08 9.58 13.44
C ALA A 266 9.96 8.42 13.97
N ASP A 267 9.36 7.29 14.32
CA ASP A 267 10.02 6.12 14.88
C ASP A 267 9.82 4.88 13.97
N ASP A 268 9.79 5.09 12.64
CA ASP A 268 9.44 4.08 11.61
C ASP A 268 10.22 2.76 11.74
N GLY A 269 11.50 2.84 12.13
CA GLY A 269 12.36 1.69 12.34
C GLY A 269 12.06 0.86 13.59
N SER A 270 11.32 1.41 14.57
CA SER A 270 11.19 0.80 15.90
C SER A 270 10.64 -0.62 15.91
N PRO A 271 9.64 -1.03 15.09
CA PRO A 271 9.12 -2.40 15.13
C PRO A 271 10.13 -3.46 14.68
N TYR A 272 11.13 -3.07 13.89
CA TYR A 272 12.11 -3.98 13.30
C TYR A 272 13.31 -4.22 14.21
N VAL A 273 13.49 -3.35 15.21
CA VAL A 273 14.57 -3.38 16.20
C VAL A 273 14.01 -3.02 17.59
N ALA A 274 12.83 -3.57 17.92
CA ALA A 274 12.07 -3.20 19.13
C ALA A 274 12.89 -3.29 20.42
N ASP A 275 13.72 -4.34 20.54
CA ASP A 275 14.57 -4.59 21.71
C ASP A 275 15.89 -3.77 21.71
N GLN A 276 16.09 -2.91 20.70
CA GLN A 276 17.28 -2.07 20.52
C GLN A 276 16.89 -0.60 20.26
N PRO A 277 16.43 0.15 21.29
CA PRO A 277 16.00 1.55 21.15
C PRO A 277 17.02 2.46 20.47
N ASP A 278 18.32 2.26 20.75
CA ASP A 278 19.41 3.03 20.14
C ASP A 278 19.53 2.82 18.62
N ALA A 279 18.95 1.74 18.08
CA ALA A 279 18.94 1.43 16.65
C ALA A 279 17.68 1.97 15.93
N TRP A 280 16.67 2.47 16.64
CA TRP A 280 15.42 2.91 16.03
C TRP A 280 15.65 4.03 15.02
N GLU A 281 16.34 5.09 15.44
CA GLU A 281 16.68 6.23 14.57
C GLU A 281 17.52 5.78 13.37
N VAL A 282 18.49 4.88 13.59
CA VAL A 282 19.34 4.36 12.52
C VAL A 282 18.51 3.63 11.46
N VAL A 283 17.60 2.74 11.87
CA VAL A 283 16.74 2.01 10.94
C VAL A 283 15.73 2.94 10.27
N THR A 284 15.13 3.87 11.01
CA THR A 284 14.24 4.91 10.46
C THR A 284 14.94 5.67 9.35
N GLU A 285 16.15 6.17 9.61
CA GLU A 285 16.90 6.99 8.67
C GLU A 285 17.43 6.20 7.47
N LEU A 286 17.93 4.99 7.68
CA LEU A 286 18.54 4.18 6.62
C LEU A 286 17.50 3.54 5.69
N VAL A 287 16.33 3.15 6.22
CA VAL A 287 15.34 2.38 5.45
C VAL A 287 14.22 3.27 4.90
N PHE A 288 13.76 4.26 5.67
CA PHE A 288 12.54 5.01 5.38
C PHE A 288 12.81 6.50 5.15
N ALA A 289 13.20 7.23 6.20
CA ALA A 289 13.20 8.68 6.24
C ALA A 289 14.24 9.32 5.32
N GLY A 290 15.50 8.88 5.37
CA GLY A 290 16.56 9.35 4.48
C GLY A 290 16.23 9.10 3.00
N PRO A 291 15.95 7.85 2.59
CA PRO A 291 15.54 7.51 1.24
C PRO A 291 14.29 8.26 0.75
N ALA A 292 13.28 8.48 1.59
CA ALA A 292 12.09 9.25 1.24
C ALA A 292 12.43 10.71 0.91
N ARG A 293 13.28 11.36 1.72
CA ARG A 293 13.72 12.74 1.47
C ARG A 293 14.59 12.83 0.22
N GLN A 294 15.49 11.87 0.01
CA GLN A 294 16.31 11.79 -1.20
C GLN A 294 15.44 11.63 -2.44
N PHE A 295 14.47 10.73 -2.42
CA PHE A 295 13.58 10.51 -3.56
C PHE A 295 12.73 11.75 -3.88
N ALA A 296 12.21 12.47 -2.87
CA ALA A 296 11.50 13.73 -3.09
C ALA A 296 12.38 14.80 -3.75
N ALA A 297 13.65 14.88 -3.35
CA ALA A 297 14.63 15.80 -3.93
C ALA A 297 14.96 15.41 -5.38
N ASP A 298 15.21 14.13 -5.65
CA ASP A 298 15.48 13.60 -7.00
C ASP A 298 14.28 13.80 -7.92
N TRP A 299 13.06 13.60 -7.41
CA TRP A 299 11.82 13.84 -8.14
C TRP A 299 11.67 15.30 -8.57
N THR A 300 12.00 16.22 -7.67
CA THR A 300 11.99 17.66 -7.96
C THR A 300 13.09 18.05 -8.94
N ALA A 301 14.29 17.47 -8.81
CA ALA A 301 15.40 17.69 -9.72
C ALA A 301 15.10 17.17 -11.14
N ALA A 302 14.28 16.11 -11.26
CA ALA A 302 13.76 15.60 -12.52
C ALA A 302 12.61 16.45 -13.11
N GLY A 303 12.25 17.58 -12.49
CA GLY A 303 11.22 18.51 -12.95
C GLY A 303 9.81 18.23 -12.43
N GLY A 304 9.64 17.25 -11.53
CA GLY A 304 8.36 16.94 -10.91
C GLY A 304 8.03 17.82 -9.71
N GLN A 305 6.82 17.65 -9.18
CA GLN A 305 6.40 18.30 -7.94
C GLN A 305 6.35 17.28 -6.81
N ALA A 306 7.04 17.57 -5.71
CA ALA A 306 7.04 16.74 -4.51
C ALA A 306 6.73 17.56 -3.24
N ALA A 307 6.06 16.92 -2.29
CA ALA A 307 5.91 17.37 -0.92
C ALA A 307 6.24 16.22 0.04
N THR A 308 6.73 16.55 1.22
CA THR A 308 7.06 15.57 2.25
C THR A 308 6.12 15.63 3.44
N PHE A 309 5.99 14.54 4.19
CA PHE A 309 5.38 14.58 5.52
C PHE A 309 6.13 13.75 6.56
N ASN A 310 6.02 14.14 7.83
CA ASN A 310 6.50 13.37 8.98
C ASN A 310 5.37 13.20 10.00
N PHE A 311 5.02 11.95 10.31
CA PHE A 311 3.99 11.61 11.28
C PHE A 311 4.58 11.29 12.66
N LYS A 312 4.29 12.14 13.65
CA LYS A 312 4.95 12.18 14.97
C LYS A 312 4.04 11.83 16.14
N TRP A 313 2.75 11.53 15.91
CA TRP A 313 1.86 11.18 17.01
C TRP A 313 2.33 9.89 17.70
N ARG A 314 2.46 9.95 19.02
CA ARG A 314 2.91 8.86 19.88
C ARG A 314 1.80 8.53 20.89
N PRO A 315 1.23 7.32 20.87
CA PRO A 315 0.35 6.89 21.94
C PRO A 315 1.13 6.81 23.27
N GLU A 316 0.55 7.37 24.34
CA GLU A 316 1.16 7.42 25.67
C GLU A 316 1.45 6.02 26.22
N GLY A 317 2.70 5.72 26.61
CA GLY A 317 3.05 4.40 27.13
C GLY A 317 3.04 3.28 26.08
N ALA A 318 2.85 3.59 24.78
CA ALA A 318 3.05 2.62 23.72
C ALA A 318 4.54 2.26 23.56
N PRO A 319 4.86 0.99 23.29
CA PRO A 319 6.23 0.49 23.38
C PRO A 319 7.14 0.92 22.22
N LEU A 320 6.59 1.53 21.16
CA LEU A 320 7.28 1.70 19.88
C LEU A 320 7.25 3.15 19.35
N GLY A 321 6.76 4.12 20.13
CA GLY A 321 6.67 5.52 19.69
C GLY A 321 5.72 5.71 18.50
N ALA A 322 6.08 6.63 17.58
CA ALA A 322 5.38 6.86 16.33
C ALA A 322 5.88 5.86 15.28
N CYS A 323 5.61 4.58 15.52
CA CYS A 323 6.21 3.47 14.80
C CYS A 323 5.67 3.30 13.37
N HIS A 324 6.26 2.37 12.62
CA HIS A 324 5.74 1.96 11.31
C HIS A 324 4.23 1.64 11.37
N CYS A 325 3.49 2.11 10.36
CA CYS A 325 2.03 1.96 10.21
C CYS A 325 1.15 2.76 11.19
N ILE A 326 1.71 3.50 12.14
CA ILE A 326 0.93 4.17 13.20
C ILE A 326 -0.05 5.23 12.65
N GLU A 327 0.18 5.72 11.43
CA GLU A 327 -0.66 6.70 10.77
C GLU A 327 -1.90 6.09 10.08
N LEU A 328 -1.94 4.78 9.87
CA LEU A 328 -3.04 4.12 9.17
C LEU A 328 -4.39 4.18 9.89
N PRO A 329 -4.48 4.02 11.23
CA PRO A 329 -5.72 4.25 11.98
C PRO A 329 -6.27 5.67 11.91
N PHE A 330 -5.46 6.67 11.50
CA PHE A 330 -5.92 8.04 11.29
C PHE A 330 -6.58 8.22 9.93
N LEU A 331 -6.14 7.45 8.95
CA LEU A 331 -6.63 7.48 7.57
C LEU A 331 -7.88 6.60 7.37
N PHE A 332 -7.89 5.41 7.96
CA PHE A 332 -8.95 4.41 7.85
C PHE A 332 -9.81 4.33 9.13
N ASP A 333 -10.82 3.47 9.13
CA ASP A 333 -11.65 3.23 10.32
C ASP A 333 -10.82 2.64 11.49
N PRO A 334 -10.73 3.31 12.65
CA PRO A 334 -9.95 2.84 13.79
C PRO A 334 -10.46 1.51 14.39
N ASP A 335 -11.73 1.14 14.19
CA ASP A 335 -12.29 -0.13 14.69
C ASP A 335 -11.55 -1.35 14.11
N GLY A 336 -11.01 -1.23 12.89
CA GLY A 336 -10.18 -2.29 12.28
C GLY A 336 -8.85 -2.50 13.00
N TRP A 337 -8.42 -1.54 13.81
CA TRP A 337 -7.13 -1.49 14.48
C TRP A 337 -7.22 -1.80 15.97
N THR A 338 -8.42 -2.02 16.52
CA THR A 338 -8.59 -2.49 17.89
C THR A 338 -7.73 -3.73 18.16
N GLY A 339 -6.91 -3.65 19.21
CA GLY A 339 -5.98 -4.73 19.60
C GLY A 339 -4.63 -4.71 18.87
N ALA A 340 -4.36 -3.75 17.98
CA ALA A 340 -3.01 -3.53 17.46
C ALA A 340 -2.07 -3.10 18.60
N GLY A 341 -0.98 -3.84 18.82
CA GLY A 341 -0.05 -3.59 19.92
C GLY A 341 0.61 -2.21 19.87
N MET A 342 0.79 -1.66 18.67
CA MET A 342 1.35 -0.31 18.48
C MET A 342 0.51 0.81 19.11
N LEU A 343 -0.79 0.58 19.31
CA LEU A 343 -1.69 1.57 19.89
C LEU A 343 -1.74 1.51 21.43
N ALA A 344 -1.29 0.41 22.05
CA ALA A 344 -1.40 0.19 23.50
C ALA A 344 -2.80 0.51 24.08
N GLY A 345 -3.87 0.24 23.30
CA GLY A 345 -5.25 0.51 23.69
C GLY A 345 -5.71 1.95 23.55
N GLN A 346 -4.91 2.85 22.98
CA GLN A 346 -5.31 4.22 22.67
C GLN A 346 -5.94 4.34 21.29
N GLU A 347 -6.99 5.16 21.23
CA GLU A 347 -7.64 5.53 19.99
C GLU A 347 -6.91 6.69 19.30
N PRO A 348 -6.94 6.76 17.97
CA PRO A 348 -6.40 7.89 17.22
C PRO A 348 -7.04 9.22 17.63
N ASP A 349 -6.24 10.29 17.70
CA ASP A 349 -6.76 11.65 17.93
C ASP A 349 -7.74 12.02 16.79
N PRO A 350 -9.02 12.30 17.08
CA PRO A 350 -10.03 12.50 16.04
C PRO A 350 -9.84 13.79 15.24
N VAL A 351 -9.23 14.83 15.83
CA VAL A 351 -8.95 16.10 15.14
C VAL A 351 -7.79 15.92 14.19
N LEU A 352 -6.72 15.25 14.63
CA LEU A 352 -5.58 14.90 13.79
C LEU A 352 -6.01 13.96 12.66
N ALA A 353 -6.86 12.98 12.95
CA ALA A 353 -7.37 12.03 11.96
C ALA A 353 -8.20 12.75 10.89
N LYS A 354 -9.10 13.67 11.30
CA LYS A 354 -9.85 14.51 10.36
C LYS A 354 -8.93 15.40 9.51
N THR A 355 -7.89 15.96 10.11
CA THR A 355 -6.90 16.81 9.42
C THR A 355 -6.14 16.01 8.36
N MET A 356 -5.63 14.82 8.72
CA MET A 356 -4.90 13.94 7.80
C MET A 356 -5.78 13.49 6.63
N ARG A 357 -7.00 12.99 6.90
CA ARG A 357 -7.93 12.59 5.84
C ARG A 357 -8.30 13.74 4.92
N GLY A 358 -8.55 14.93 5.48
CA GLY A 358 -8.83 16.14 4.70
C GLY A 358 -7.68 16.53 3.77
N LEU A 359 -6.42 16.41 4.22
CA LEU A 359 -5.24 16.67 3.40
C LEU A 359 -5.03 15.61 2.31
N TRP A 360 -5.23 14.32 2.63
CA TRP A 360 -5.15 13.24 1.64
C TRP A 360 -6.20 13.40 0.55
N ALA A 361 -7.46 13.66 0.94
CA ALA A 361 -8.54 13.91 0.00
C ALA A 361 -8.36 15.23 -0.78
N GLY A 362 -7.83 16.27 -0.13
CA GLY A 362 -7.48 17.54 -0.76
C GLY A 362 -6.41 17.36 -1.83
N PHE A 363 -5.32 16.66 -1.50
CA PHE A 363 -4.26 16.31 -2.44
C PHE A 363 -4.78 15.45 -3.60
N ALA A 364 -5.62 14.46 -3.31
CA ALA A 364 -6.24 13.66 -4.36
C ALA A 364 -7.11 14.50 -5.31
N ARG A 365 -7.74 15.57 -4.81
CA ARG A 365 -8.61 16.46 -5.59
C ARG A 365 -7.85 17.47 -6.43
N ASN A 366 -6.94 18.22 -5.80
CA ASN A 366 -6.31 19.42 -6.38
C ASN A 366 -4.77 19.37 -6.37
N GLY A 367 -4.19 18.23 -6.00
CA GLY A 367 -2.74 18.05 -5.94
C GLY A 367 -2.07 18.99 -4.95
N MET A 368 -0.91 19.46 -5.37
CA MET A 368 -0.01 20.31 -4.63
C MET A 368 -0.61 21.63 -4.16
N ASP A 369 -1.66 22.12 -4.82
CA ASP A 369 -2.36 23.36 -4.45
C ASP A 369 -3.28 23.17 -3.23
N ALA A 370 -3.61 21.93 -2.87
CA ALA A 370 -4.38 21.64 -1.65
C ALA A 370 -3.53 21.58 -0.39
N LEU A 371 -2.20 21.50 -0.51
CA LEU A 371 -1.32 21.34 0.64
C LEU A 371 -0.94 22.71 1.23
N PRO A 372 -0.98 22.87 2.57
CA PRO A 372 -0.63 24.14 3.22
C PRO A 372 0.87 24.48 3.14
N SER A 373 1.71 23.48 2.85
CA SER A 373 3.15 23.62 2.67
C SER A 373 3.69 22.45 1.85
N ARG A 374 4.98 22.50 1.47
CA ARG A 374 5.70 21.38 0.85
C ARG A 374 6.30 20.40 1.87
N SER A 375 6.16 20.66 3.17
CA SER A 375 6.65 19.81 4.26
C SER A 375 5.64 19.82 5.40
N LEU A 376 4.89 18.74 5.53
CA LEU A 376 3.82 18.57 6.51
C LEU A 376 4.35 17.88 7.77
N GLU A 377 3.79 18.24 8.92
CA GLU A 377 4.01 17.52 10.17
C GLU A 377 2.67 17.19 10.83
N PHE A 378 2.59 16.01 11.43
CA PHE A 378 1.38 15.52 12.10
C PHE A 378 1.69 15.10 13.52
N GLY A 379 0.87 15.49 14.50
CA GLY A 379 0.97 15.01 15.88
C GLY A 379 2.24 15.39 16.63
N GLY A 380 2.89 16.49 16.23
CA GLY A 380 4.08 17.07 16.86
C GLY A 380 3.77 18.21 17.82
#